data_AF-A0A925ZH07-F1
#
_entry.id   AF-A0A925ZH07-F1
#
_cell.length_a   1.000
_cell.length_b   1.000
_cell.length_c   1.000
_cell.angle_alpha   90.00
_cell.angle_beta   90.00
_cell.angle_gamma   90.00
#
_symmetry.space_group_name_H-M   'P 1'
#
loop_
_entity.id
_entity.type
_entity.pdbx_description
1 polymer ?
#
loop_
_entity_poly.entity_id
_entity_poly.type
_entity_poly.pdbx_seq_one_letter_code
_entity_poly.pdbx_strand_id
1 'polypeptide(L)'
;NGKPQGLWWTMSFGDGKKAGTFVFLPNGIHASNPRYGAGNLVDIEGQKAQAGVNGVGPFSISGGQITRQHDGFSSTDPYTTGTDSSGRFFKIGEAVYRPLAAPTKQSLVGTWRVPGNKYVFNMNGTYEAGQTVDGGDWVATSVVSGTYAIDGHLVVFRPKDGPMAIIPIGMVGKDIMLASGLLFKKS
;
A
#
# COMPACT_ATOMS: atom_id res chain seq x y z
N ASN A 1 -10.81 21.96 -0.91
CA ASN A 1 -10.80 21.94 -2.40
C ASN A 1 -11.09 20.57 -3.02
N GLY A 2 -11.58 19.55 -2.29
CA GLY A 2 -12.05 18.28 -2.91
C GLY A 2 -11.00 17.42 -3.64
N LYS A 3 -9.74 17.88 -3.70
CA LYS A 3 -8.62 17.14 -4.29
C LYS A 3 -8.24 15.95 -3.39
N PRO A 4 -7.81 14.82 -3.98
CA PRO A 4 -7.35 13.69 -3.19
C PRO A 4 -6.09 14.11 -2.42
N GLN A 5 -6.03 13.72 -1.16
CA GLN A 5 -4.89 13.99 -0.28
C GLN A 5 -4.61 12.77 0.59
N GLY A 6 -3.32 12.53 0.86
CA GLY A 6 -2.87 11.39 1.64
C GLY A 6 -2.76 10.13 0.79
N LEU A 7 -2.84 8.97 1.45
CA LEU A 7 -2.61 7.67 0.83
C LEU A 7 -3.91 7.01 0.37
N TRP A 8 -3.86 6.49 -0.85
CA TRP A 8 -4.98 5.88 -1.54
C TRP A 8 -4.53 4.58 -2.18
N TRP A 9 -5.47 3.67 -2.40
CA TRP A 9 -5.23 2.42 -3.10
C TRP A 9 -6.29 2.21 -4.17
N THR A 10 -5.93 1.47 -5.21
CA THR A 10 -6.85 1.00 -6.26
C THR A 10 -6.48 -0.41 -6.67
N MET A 11 -7.44 -1.15 -7.22
CA MET A 11 -7.18 -2.42 -7.88
C MET A 11 -6.57 -2.16 -9.25
N SER A 12 -5.40 -2.74 -9.50
CA SER A 12 -4.84 -2.86 -10.85
C SER A 12 -5.41 -4.12 -11.50
N PHE A 13 -6.00 -3.95 -12.68
CA PHE A 13 -6.47 -5.02 -13.53
C PHE A 13 -5.40 -5.29 -14.60
N GLY A 14 -4.63 -6.36 -14.43
CA GLY A 14 -3.59 -6.86 -15.35
C GLY A 14 -3.48 -8.38 -15.22
N ASP A 15 -2.27 -8.95 -15.22
CA ASP A 15 -1.99 -10.38 -14.99
C ASP A 15 -2.34 -10.87 -13.56
N GLY A 16 -3.58 -10.67 -13.14
CA GLY A 16 -4.09 -10.95 -11.80
C GLY A 16 -4.54 -9.71 -11.03
N LYS A 17 -5.28 -9.95 -9.94
CA LYS A 17 -5.74 -8.92 -9.00
C LYS A 17 -4.54 -8.39 -8.21
N LYS A 18 -4.05 -7.20 -8.56
CA LYS A 18 -2.98 -6.50 -7.82
C LYS A 18 -3.53 -5.22 -7.19
N ALA A 19 -2.97 -4.78 -6.07
CA ALA A 19 -3.30 -3.49 -5.46
C ALA A 19 -2.15 -2.51 -5.72
N GLY A 20 -2.47 -1.30 -6.18
CA GLY A 20 -1.51 -0.20 -6.32
C GLY A 20 -1.76 0.86 -5.26
N THR A 21 -0.70 1.40 -4.65
CA THR A 21 -0.79 2.54 -3.74
C THR A 21 -0.45 3.83 -4.44
N PHE A 22 -1.08 4.92 -4.03
CA PHE A 22 -0.87 6.24 -4.57
C PHE A 22 -0.95 7.27 -3.45
N VAL A 23 0.04 8.14 -3.34
CA VAL A 23 -0.02 9.32 -2.47
C VAL A 23 -0.29 10.55 -3.30
N PHE A 24 -1.21 11.39 -2.84
CA PHE A 24 -1.48 12.72 -3.41
C PHE A 24 -1.19 13.77 -2.35
N LEU A 25 -0.28 14.69 -2.67
CA LEU A 25 0.22 15.71 -1.74
C LEU A 25 -0.49 17.05 -1.95
N PRO A 26 -0.62 17.88 -0.89
CA PRO A 26 -1.29 19.18 -0.99
C PRO A 26 -0.68 20.14 -2.02
N ASN A 27 0.62 20.00 -2.31
CA ASN A 27 1.35 20.82 -3.28
C ASN A 27 1.11 20.40 -4.75
N GLY A 28 0.22 19.44 -5.01
CA GLY A 28 -0.07 18.98 -6.37
C GLY A 28 0.93 17.96 -6.91
N ILE A 29 1.70 17.30 -6.05
CA ILE A 29 2.53 16.15 -6.43
C ILE A 29 1.80 14.85 -6.10
N HIS A 30 1.90 13.86 -6.98
CA HIS A 30 1.49 12.49 -6.70
C HIS A 30 2.65 11.53 -6.88
N ALA A 31 2.57 10.37 -6.23
CA ALA A 31 3.49 9.26 -6.43
C ALA A 31 2.73 7.92 -6.42
N SER A 32 2.98 7.08 -7.42
CA SER A 32 2.52 5.68 -7.45
C SER A 32 3.52 4.77 -6.74
N ASN A 33 3.03 3.77 -6.02
CA ASN A 33 3.79 2.86 -5.16
C ASN A 33 4.92 3.59 -4.42
N PRO A 34 4.59 4.64 -3.64
CA PRO A 34 5.60 5.55 -3.12
C PRO A 34 6.58 4.82 -2.21
N ARG A 35 7.86 5.20 -2.28
CA ARG A 35 8.84 4.88 -1.26
C ARG A 35 8.55 5.73 -0.03
N TYR A 36 8.19 5.05 1.04
CA TYR A 36 7.94 5.69 2.33
C TYR A 36 9.29 5.91 3.04
N GLY A 37 9.51 7.12 3.55
CA GLY A 37 10.59 7.42 4.50
C GLY A 37 10.20 6.95 5.90
N ALA A 38 11.01 7.23 6.93
CA ALA A 38 10.60 6.96 8.31
C ALA A 38 9.43 7.87 8.74
N GLY A 39 8.51 7.38 9.59
CA GLY A 39 7.35 8.15 10.05
C GLY A 39 6.22 8.30 9.04
N ASN A 40 5.51 9.42 9.09
CA ASN A 40 4.48 9.78 8.09
C ASN A 40 5.07 10.44 6.82
N LEU A 41 6.38 10.27 6.56
CA LEU A 41 7.10 10.98 5.51
C LEU A 41 7.20 10.13 4.25
N VAL A 42 6.96 10.73 3.09
CA VAL A 42 7.25 10.13 1.79
C VAL A 42 8.64 10.58 1.37
N ASP A 43 9.53 9.64 1.07
CA ASP A 43 10.89 9.94 0.60
C ASP A 43 10.84 10.22 -0.90
N ILE A 44 10.37 11.41 -1.26
CA ILE A 44 10.21 11.83 -2.66
C ILE A 44 11.56 11.82 -3.39
N GLU A 45 12.62 12.28 -2.74
CA GLU A 45 13.95 12.34 -3.36
C GLU A 45 14.56 10.94 -3.48
N GLY A 46 14.40 10.08 -2.48
CA GLY A 46 14.80 8.68 -2.58
C GLY A 46 13.95 7.85 -3.55
N GLN A 47 12.69 8.23 -3.79
CA GLN A 47 11.87 7.69 -4.87
C GLN A 47 12.42 8.13 -6.23
N LYS A 48 12.75 9.42 -6.40
CA LYS A 48 13.40 9.96 -7.61
C LYS A 48 14.80 9.39 -7.88
N ALA A 49 15.49 8.91 -6.84
CA ALA A 49 16.82 8.34 -6.95
C ALA A 49 16.84 6.82 -7.20
N GLN A 50 15.71 6.12 -7.11
CA GLN A 50 15.65 4.69 -7.43
C GLN A 50 15.83 4.45 -8.93
N ALA A 51 16.61 3.46 -9.32
CA ALA A 51 16.72 3.09 -10.74
C ALA A 51 15.33 2.66 -11.27
N GLY A 52 14.85 3.30 -12.35
CA GLY A 52 13.55 3.02 -12.94
C GLY A 52 12.36 3.70 -12.25
N VAL A 53 12.55 4.90 -11.69
CA VAL A 53 11.47 5.71 -11.08
C VAL A 53 10.30 5.81 -12.05
N ASN A 54 9.21 5.14 -11.68
CA ASN A 54 7.95 5.24 -12.38
C ASN A 54 6.92 5.90 -11.43
N GLY A 55 6.25 6.94 -11.90
CA GLY A 55 4.98 7.39 -11.33
C GLY A 55 5.05 8.50 -10.31
N VAL A 56 6.10 9.31 -10.25
CA VAL A 56 6.12 10.58 -9.49
C VAL A 56 5.97 11.77 -10.42
N GLY A 57 5.09 12.69 -10.09
CA GLY A 57 5.07 13.99 -10.75
C GLY A 57 3.84 14.83 -10.43
N PRO A 58 3.62 15.94 -11.13
CA PRO A 58 2.53 16.83 -10.81
C PRO A 58 1.17 16.24 -11.19
N PHE A 59 0.14 16.68 -10.48
CA PHE A 59 -1.24 16.49 -10.86
C PHE A 59 -2.04 17.79 -10.68
N SER A 60 -3.02 17.98 -11.54
CA SER A 60 -3.99 19.07 -11.44
C SER A 60 -5.40 18.53 -11.68
N ILE A 61 -6.40 19.20 -11.10
CA ILE A 61 -7.81 18.85 -11.29
C ILE A 61 -8.54 20.11 -11.72
N SER A 62 -9.23 20.03 -12.85
CA SER A 62 -10.03 21.13 -13.43
C SER A 62 -11.13 20.56 -14.32
N GLY A 63 -12.31 21.18 -14.32
CA GLY A 63 -13.40 20.82 -15.24
C GLY A 63 -13.84 19.35 -15.19
N GLY A 64 -13.79 18.72 -14.02
CA GLY A 64 -14.14 17.29 -13.87
C GLY A 64 -13.09 16.33 -14.46
N GLN A 65 -11.86 16.80 -14.70
CA GLN A 65 -10.75 16.02 -15.19
C GLN A 65 -9.56 16.12 -14.25
N ILE A 66 -8.72 15.08 -14.25
CA ILE A 66 -7.43 15.07 -13.59
C ILE A 66 -6.34 14.90 -14.64
N THR A 67 -5.37 15.81 -14.65
CA THR A 67 -4.16 15.68 -15.45
C THR A 67 -3.03 15.21 -14.55
N ARG A 68 -2.31 14.17 -14.96
CA ARG A 68 -1.14 13.63 -14.27
C ARG A 68 0.03 13.58 -15.25
N GLN A 69 1.20 13.99 -14.76
CA GLN A 69 2.43 13.89 -15.53
C GLN A 69 3.46 13.12 -14.70
N HIS A 70 4.07 12.12 -15.30
CA HIS A 70 5.20 11.37 -14.73
C HIS A 70 5.91 10.62 -15.85
N ASP A 71 7.21 10.38 -15.69
CA ASP A 71 8.02 9.54 -16.58
C ASP A 71 7.96 9.93 -18.08
N GLY A 72 7.80 11.23 -18.37
CA GLY A 72 7.65 11.73 -19.73
C GLY A 72 6.26 11.51 -20.36
N PHE A 73 5.33 10.89 -19.62
CA PHE A 73 3.94 10.72 -20.02
C PHE A 73 3.05 11.79 -19.38
N SER A 74 2.05 12.25 -20.14
CA SER A 74 0.98 13.12 -19.65
C SER A 74 -0.35 12.46 -19.96
N SER A 75 -1.15 12.24 -18.93
CA SER A 75 -2.50 11.67 -19.03
C SER A 75 -3.51 12.68 -18.51
N THR A 76 -4.66 12.78 -19.17
CA THR A 76 -5.81 13.55 -18.68
C THR A 76 -7.03 12.67 -18.74
N ASP A 77 -7.63 12.43 -17.58
CA ASP A 77 -8.68 11.44 -17.40
C ASP A 77 -9.91 12.08 -16.73
N PRO A 78 -11.13 11.55 -16.95
CA PRO A 78 -12.29 11.92 -16.17
C PRO A 78 -12.03 11.72 -14.67
N TYR A 79 -12.41 12.70 -13.87
CA TYR A 79 -12.25 12.72 -12.42
C TYR A 79 -13.60 12.91 -11.73
N THR A 80 -13.96 11.97 -10.87
CA THR A 80 -15.18 12.07 -10.05
C THR A 80 -14.88 11.72 -8.60
N THR A 81 -15.64 12.28 -7.68
CA THR A 81 -15.58 11.96 -6.25
C THR A 81 -16.93 11.48 -5.78
N GLY A 82 -16.95 10.70 -4.69
CA GLY A 82 -18.19 10.24 -4.10
C GLY A 82 -17.99 9.60 -2.74
N THR A 83 -19.07 9.12 -2.17
CA THR A 83 -19.10 8.31 -0.95
C THR A 83 -20.07 7.16 -1.16
N ASP A 84 -19.67 5.97 -0.75
CA ASP A 84 -20.52 4.78 -0.74
C ASP A 84 -20.45 4.06 0.63
N SER A 85 -21.02 2.86 0.72
CA SER A 85 -21.01 2.05 1.94
C SER A 85 -19.60 1.70 2.45
N SER A 86 -18.59 1.77 1.60
CA SER A 86 -17.18 1.53 1.93
C SER A 86 -16.42 2.83 2.20
N GLY A 87 -17.11 3.98 2.22
CA GLY A 87 -16.57 5.29 2.52
C GLY A 87 -16.32 6.17 1.29
N ARG A 88 -15.53 7.22 1.48
CA ARG A 88 -15.18 8.15 0.41
C ARG A 88 -14.34 7.48 -0.67
N PHE A 89 -14.51 7.89 -1.91
CA PHE A 89 -13.70 7.45 -3.05
C PHE A 89 -13.49 8.59 -4.03
N PHE A 90 -12.53 8.41 -4.93
CA PHE A 90 -12.50 9.13 -6.19
C PHE A 90 -12.23 8.16 -7.34
N LYS A 91 -12.56 8.57 -8.57
CA LYS A 91 -12.25 7.81 -9.79
C LYS A 91 -11.33 8.60 -10.70
N ILE A 92 -10.44 7.89 -11.37
CA ILE A 92 -9.66 8.39 -12.50
C ILE A 92 -9.95 7.43 -13.66
N GLY A 93 -10.70 7.89 -14.66
CA GLY A 93 -11.34 6.99 -15.61
C GLY A 93 -12.20 5.95 -14.88
N GLU A 94 -11.96 4.66 -15.16
CA GLU A 94 -12.67 3.54 -14.52
C GLU A 94 -12.07 3.11 -13.17
N ALA A 95 -10.85 3.56 -12.85
CA ALA A 95 -10.15 3.12 -11.65
C ALA A 95 -10.73 3.79 -10.40
N VAL A 96 -11.17 3.00 -9.42
CA VAL A 96 -11.73 3.49 -8.16
C VAL A 96 -10.66 3.50 -7.07
N TYR A 97 -10.34 4.70 -6.61
CA TYR A 97 -9.38 4.93 -5.56
C TYR A 97 -10.08 5.12 -4.22
N ARG A 98 -9.60 4.42 -3.21
CA ARG A 98 -10.12 4.49 -1.85
C ARG A 98 -9.02 4.87 -0.87
N PRO A 99 -9.34 5.62 0.19
CA PRO A 99 -8.34 5.99 1.18
C PRO A 99 -7.82 4.71 1.84
N LEU A 100 -6.51 4.65 2.02
CA LEU A 100 -5.91 3.57 2.78
C LEU A 100 -5.89 4.00 4.25
N ALA A 101 -6.43 3.18 5.15
CA ALA A 101 -6.42 3.49 6.59
C ALA A 101 -5.12 2.98 7.22
N ALA A 102 -4.53 3.74 8.13
CA ALA A 102 -3.37 3.29 8.89
C ALA A 102 -3.79 2.11 9.80
N PRO A 103 -3.07 0.98 9.80
CA PRO A 103 -3.37 -0.09 10.71
C PRO A 103 -3.07 0.30 12.15
N THR A 104 -3.76 -0.35 13.08
CA THR A 104 -3.37 -0.38 14.50
C THR A 104 -2.74 -1.73 14.82
N LYS A 105 -2.01 -1.82 15.93
CA LYS A 105 -1.47 -3.12 16.37
C LYS A 105 -2.59 -4.14 16.52
N GLN A 106 -3.71 -3.71 17.12
CA GLN A 106 -4.92 -4.52 17.29
C GLN A 106 -5.48 -5.03 15.96
N SER A 107 -5.54 -4.19 14.91
CA SER A 107 -6.10 -4.60 13.63
C SER A 107 -5.22 -5.60 12.89
N LEU A 108 -3.89 -5.54 13.09
CA LEU A 108 -2.92 -6.45 12.46
C LEU A 108 -2.83 -7.82 13.11
N VAL A 109 -3.10 -7.94 14.41
CA VAL A 109 -2.98 -9.23 15.10
C VAL A 109 -3.85 -10.29 14.42
N GLY A 110 -3.23 -11.43 14.12
CA GLY A 110 -3.85 -12.57 13.45
C GLY A 110 -2.98 -13.15 12.32
N THR A 111 -3.58 -14.07 11.58
CA THR A 111 -2.96 -14.72 10.43
C THR A 111 -3.49 -14.13 9.13
N TRP A 112 -2.58 -13.77 8.23
CA TRP A 112 -2.86 -13.18 6.93
C TRP A 112 -2.30 -14.06 5.82
N ARG A 113 -2.99 -14.13 4.69
CA ARG A 113 -2.60 -14.95 3.55
C ARG A 113 -2.72 -14.19 2.23
N VAL A 114 -1.80 -14.49 1.34
CA VAL A 114 -1.82 -14.20 -0.10
C VAL A 114 -1.32 -15.46 -0.79
N PRO A 115 -1.70 -15.76 -2.05
CA PRO A 115 -1.23 -16.99 -2.70
C PRO A 115 0.28 -17.22 -2.53
N GLY A 116 0.62 -18.42 -2.03
CA GLY A 116 2.00 -18.84 -1.76
C GLY A 116 2.66 -18.25 -0.51
N ASN A 117 2.04 -17.34 0.25
CA ASN A 117 2.66 -16.72 1.43
C ASN A 117 1.69 -16.57 2.62
N LYS A 118 2.25 -16.61 3.83
CA LYS A 118 1.52 -16.41 5.08
C LYS A 118 2.30 -15.49 6.01
N TYR A 119 1.56 -14.70 6.77
CA TYR A 119 2.07 -13.79 7.79
C TYR A 119 1.28 -13.98 9.08
N VAL A 120 1.95 -13.98 10.22
CA VAL A 120 1.33 -14.06 11.55
C VAL A 120 1.86 -12.88 12.36
N PHE A 121 0.96 -12.04 12.87
CA PHE A 121 1.31 -10.93 13.75
C PHE A 121 0.73 -11.17 15.14
N ASN A 122 1.58 -11.04 16.16
CA ASN A 122 1.21 -11.27 17.55
C ASN A 122 1.08 -9.95 18.33
N MET A 123 0.26 -9.97 19.37
CA MET A 123 -0.01 -8.78 20.20
C MET A 123 1.21 -8.34 21.02
N ASN A 124 2.13 -9.26 21.31
CA ASN A 124 3.42 -8.95 21.96
C ASN A 124 4.42 -8.25 21.03
N GLY A 125 4.08 -8.04 19.75
CA GLY A 125 4.97 -7.38 18.78
C GLY A 125 5.92 -8.32 18.05
N THR A 126 5.73 -9.64 18.12
CA THR A 126 6.44 -10.60 17.27
C THR A 126 5.68 -10.92 15.99
N TYR A 127 6.39 -11.32 14.96
CA TYR A 127 5.78 -11.80 13.70
C TYR A 127 6.48 -13.04 13.17
N GLU A 128 5.77 -13.75 12.30
CA GLU A 128 6.29 -14.80 11.43
C GLU A 128 5.83 -14.54 9.99
N ALA A 129 6.69 -14.80 9.01
CA ALA A 129 6.40 -14.68 7.60
C ALA A 129 7.12 -15.77 6.82
N GLY A 130 6.54 -16.24 5.71
CA GLY A 130 7.15 -17.29 4.91
C GLY A 130 6.25 -17.81 3.82
N GLN A 131 6.74 -18.81 3.09
CA GLN A 131 6.00 -19.43 2.00
C GLN A 131 5.07 -20.52 2.53
N THR A 132 3.97 -20.76 1.81
CA THR A 132 3.05 -21.84 2.13
C THR A 132 2.83 -22.78 0.97
N VAL A 133 2.67 -24.07 1.27
CA VAL A 133 2.18 -25.07 0.31
C VAL A 133 0.66 -25.00 0.16
N ASP A 134 0.13 -25.69 -0.84
CA ASP A 134 -1.32 -25.90 -0.97
C ASP A 134 -1.85 -26.60 0.29
N GLY A 135 -2.86 -25.99 0.94
CA GLY A 135 -3.33 -26.36 2.29
C GLY A 135 -2.95 -25.35 3.38
N GLY A 136 -1.91 -24.53 3.14
CA GLY A 136 -1.56 -23.37 3.97
C GLY A 136 -0.61 -23.67 5.14
N ASP A 137 0.00 -24.85 5.14
CA ASP A 137 1.16 -25.17 5.96
C ASP A 137 2.39 -24.44 5.45
N TRP A 138 3.34 -24.20 6.35
CA TRP A 138 4.60 -23.55 5.99
C TRP A 138 5.43 -24.47 5.09
N VAL A 139 6.07 -23.89 4.07
CA VAL A 139 7.18 -24.55 3.39
C VAL A 139 8.32 -24.65 4.40
N ALA A 140 8.91 -25.84 4.56
CA ALA A 140 10.04 -26.07 5.44
C ALA A 140 11.15 -25.04 5.17
N THR A 141 11.80 -24.56 6.24
CA THR A 141 12.89 -23.55 6.23
C THR A 141 12.57 -22.18 5.63
N SER A 142 11.34 -21.92 5.16
CA SER A 142 10.95 -20.61 4.59
C SER A 142 10.55 -19.56 5.63
N VAL A 143 10.37 -19.98 6.90
CA VAL A 143 9.79 -19.12 7.94
C VAL A 143 10.86 -18.20 8.51
N VAL A 144 10.63 -16.91 8.37
CA VAL A 144 11.35 -15.84 9.05
C VAL A 144 10.51 -15.37 10.23
N SER A 145 11.15 -15.14 11.37
CA SER A 145 10.50 -14.58 12.55
C SER A 145 11.29 -13.40 13.11
N GLY A 146 10.62 -12.57 13.91
CA GLY A 146 11.25 -11.41 14.54
C GLY A 146 10.26 -10.52 15.27
N THR A 147 10.60 -9.24 15.39
CA THR A 147 9.70 -8.22 15.94
C THR A 147 9.20 -7.27 14.88
N TYR A 148 8.02 -6.70 15.10
CA TYR A 148 7.47 -5.66 14.24
C TYR A 148 7.03 -4.44 15.06
N ALA A 149 7.12 -3.27 14.43
CA ALA A 149 6.53 -2.04 14.92
C ALA A 149 5.74 -1.38 13.79
N ILE A 150 4.73 -0.58 14.14
CA ILE A 150 3.96 0.20 13.17
C ILE A 150 4.10 1.68 13.45
N ASP A 151 4.14 2.48 12.39
CA ASP A 151 4.18 3.93 12.45
C ASP A 151 3.38 4.47 11.26
N GLY A 152 2.14 4.90 11.51
CA GLY A 152 1.22 5.33 10.46
C GLY A 152 1.03 4.26 9.37
N HIS A 153 1.50 4.55 8.15
CA HIS A 153 1.44 3.66 6.99
C HIS A 153 2.69 2.82 6.77
N LEU A 154 3.48 2.62 7.83
CA LEU A 154 4.69 1.82 7.80
C LEU A 154 4.62 0.68 8.81
N VAL A 155 5.17 -0.45 8.39
CA VAL A 155 5.58 -1.52 9.28
C VAL A 155 7.10 -1.67 9.21
N VAL A 156 7.73 -1.70 10.37
CA VAL A 156 9.16 -1.99 10.52
C VAL A 156 9.29 -3.42 10.98
N PHE A 157 9.83 -4.29 10.12
CA PHE A 157 10.20 -5.65 10.45
C PHE A 157 11.66 -5.72 10.89
N ARG A 158 11.89 -6.35 12.04
CA ARG A 158 13.23 -6.67 12.57
C ARG A 158 13.33 -8.18 12.70
N PRO A 159 13.77 -8.89 11.64
CA PRO A 159 14.03 -10.32 11.70
C PRO A 159 15.01 -10.64 12.83
N LYS A 160 14.92 -11.84 13.41
CA LYS A 160 15.93 -12.34 14.34
C LYS A 160 17.29 -12.45 13.65
N ASP A 161 17.26 -12.94 12.42
CA ASP A 161 18.41 -13.17 11.58
C ASP A 161 18.21 -12.43 10.25
N GLY A 162 18.96 -11.34 10.04
CA GLY A 162 18.94 -10.58 8.80
C GLY A 162 18.67 -9.07 8.97
N PRO A 163 18.61 -8.33 7.85
CA PRO A 163 18.46 -6.89 7.88
C PRO A 163 17.04 -6.47 8.25
N MET A 164 16.92 -5.29 8.86
CA MET A 164 15.63 -4.62 9.06
C MET A 164 14.99 -4.27 7.71
N ALA A 165 13.68 -4.39 7.63
CA ALA A 165 12.89 -3.94 6.49
C ALA A 165 11.82 -2.94 6.94
N ILE A 166 11.59 -1.89 6.15
CA ILE A 166 10.51 -0.93 6.35
C ILE A 166 9.60 -1.03 5.13
N ILE A 167 8.33 -1.34 5.35
CA ILE A 167 7.40 -1.68 4.28
C ILE A 167 6.10 -0.85 4.41
N PRO A 168 5.55 -0.34 3.30
CA PRO A 168 4.20 0.21 3.25
C PRO A 168 3.16 -0.74 3.84
N ILE A 169 2.24 -0.21 4.64
CA ILE A 169 1.10 -0.97 5.15
C ILE A 169 -0.17 -0.14 5.24
N GLY A 170 -1.30 -0.80 5.07
CA GLY A 170 -2.61 -0.17 5.20
C GLY A 170 -3.74 -1.16 5.33
N MET A 171 -4.86 -0.70 5.86
CA MET A 171 -6.11 -1.47 5.95
C MET A 171 -7.03 -1.12 4.78
N VAL A 172 -7.58 -2.16 4.17
CA VAL A 172 -8.63 -2.11 3.15
C VAL A 172 -9.83 -2.86 3.70
N GLY A 173 -10.73 -2.16 4.40
CA GLY A 173 -11.78 -2.83 5.17
C GLY A 173 -11.17 -3.78 6.22
N LYS A 174 -11.38 -5.09 6.05
CA LYS A 174 -10.81 -6.14 6.92
C LYS A 174 -9.50 -6.75 6.41
N ASP A 175 -9.09 -6.38 5.21
CA ASP A 175 -7.88 -6.89 4.54
C ASP A 175 -6.70 -5.96 4.78
N ILE A 176 -5.47 -6.47 4.69
CA ILE A 176 -4.26 -5.64 4.76
C ILE A 176 -3.62 -5.51 3.39
N MET A 177 -3.24 -4.30 3.05
CA MET A 177 -2.27 -4.05 2.00
C MET A 177 -0.88 -4.00 2.64
N LEU A 178 0.02 -4.88 2.20
CA LEU A 178 1.42 -4.92 2.63
C LEU A 178 2.30 -4.86 1.39
N ALA A 179 3.15 -3.83 1.30
CA ALA A 179 3.80 -3.47 0.03
C ALA A 179 2.77 -3.34 -1.11
N SER A 180 2.98 -4.05 -2.22
CA SER A 180 2.06 -4.12 -3.37
C SER A 180 1.13 -5.34 -3.33
N GLY A 181 1.09 -6.07 -2.21
CA GLY A 181 0.24 -7.24 -2.01
C GLY A 181 -1.02 -6.91 -1.21
N LEU A 182 -2.15 -7.50 -1.59
CA LEU A 182 -3.38 -7.51 -0.78
C LEU A 182 -3.47 -8.87 -0.08
N LEU A 183 -3.51 -8.86 1.25
CA LEU A 183 -3.53 -10.05 2.09
C LEU A 183 -4.87 -10.11 2.83
N PHE A 184 -5.43 -11.30 2.90
CA PHE A 184 -6.73 -11.57 3.52
C PHE A 184 -6.54 -12.13 4.91
N LYS A 185 -7.36 -11.68 5.86
CA LYS A 185 -7.36 -12.23 7.22
C LYS A 185 -7.96 -13.63 7.19
N LYS A 186 -7.26 -14.62 7.73
CA LYS A 186 -7.84 -15.95 7.96
C LYS A 186 -8.86 -15.81 9.10
N SER A 187 -10.12 -16.06 8.78
CA SER A 187 -11.23 -16.22 9.74
C SER A 187 -11.03 -17.44 10.61
#